data_AF-A0A1U7SNA4-F1
#
_entry.id   AF-A0A1U7SNA4-F1
#
_cell.length_a   1.000
_cell.length_b   1.000
_cell.length_c   1.000
_cell.angle_alpha   90.00
_cell.angle_beta   90.00
_cell.angle_gamma   90.00
#
_symmetry.space_group_name_H-M   'P 1'
#
loop_
_entity.id
_entity.type
_entity.pdbx_description
1 polymer ?
#
loop_
_entity_poly.entity_id
_entity_poly.type
_entity_poly.pdbx_seq_one_letter_code
_entity_poly.pdbx_strand_id
1 'polypeptide(L)'
;LKRVTGGFNSKNRCDARTYCYMLPTFAFAHKDRDAQDESYRLSAETLQRVNRLLACYKGTHNFHNFTSQKGPREPSARRYVLEMFCEEPFERDGLEFAVIKVKGQSFMTHQIRKMVGLAVAIIKGYAPESVLERSWGEGKVDVPKAPGLGLVLERVHFEKYNQRFGGDGLHEPLDWAQEEAKVAAFKEEHIYPTIVSTECRERSM
;
A
#
# COMPACT_ATOMS: atom_id res chain seq x y z
N LEU A 1 -26.47 -4.50 10.11
CA LEU A 1 -25.84 -4.85 11.41
C LEU A 1 -25.50 -6.33 11.38
N LYS A 2 -24.23 -6.71 11.54
CA LYS A 2 -23.80 -8.12 11.61
C LYS A 2 -23.60 -8.54 13.07
N ARG A 3 -24.11 -9.72 13.45
CA ARG A 3 -23.96 -10.29 14.79
C ARG A 3 -22.64 -11.06 14.86
N VAL A 4 -21.97 -11.03 16.01
CA VAL A 4 -20.69 -11.69 16.27
C VAL A 4 -20.71 -12.35 17.65
N THR A 5 -19.72 -13.18 17.94
CA THR A 5 -19.58 -13.81 19.27
C THR A 5 -19.42 -12.75 20.36
N GLY A 6 -19.88 -13.02 21.58
CA GLY A 6 -19.76 -12.06 22.70
C GLY A 6 -18.32 -11.68 23.07
N GLY A 7 -17.34 -12.55 22.76
CA GLY A 7 -15.91 -12.30 22.94
C GLY A 7 -15.20 -11.76 21.70
N PHE A 8 -15.94 -11.32 20.68
CA PHE A 8 -15.34 -10.80 19.46
C PHE A 8 -14.67 -9.44 19.69
N ASN A 9 -13.41 -9.34 19.26
CA ASN A 9 -12.68 -8.08 19.21
C ASN A 9 -12.11 -7.90 17.80
N SER A 10 -12.59 -6.89 17.07
CA SER A 10 -12.26 -6.68 15.66
C SER A 10 -10.75 -6.51 15.41
N LYS A 11 -10.04 -5.81 16.30
CA LYS A 11 -8.59 -5.61 16.19
C LYS A 11 -7.83 -6.93 16.32
N ASN A 12 -8.20 -7.76 17.30
CA ASN A 12 -7.50 -9.00 17.61
C ASN A 12 -7.89 -10.17 16.68
N ARG A 13 -9.06 -10.10 16.05
CA ARG A 13 -9.56 -11.12 15.11
C ARG A 13 -9.21 -10.83 13.65
N CYS A 14 -8.79 -9.62 13.33
CA CYS A 14 -8.29 -9.28 11.99
C CYS A 14 -6.94 -9.97 11.72
N ASP A 15 -6.83 -10.66 10.58
CA ASP A 15 -5.65 -11.43 10.20
C ASP A 15 -4.78 -10.77 9.11
N ALA A 16 -5.36 -9.90 8.28
CA ALA A 16 -4.65 -9.12 7.29
C ALA A 16 -5.36 -7.79 6.99
N ARG A 17 -4.64 -6.87 6.36
CA ARG A 17 -5.20 -5.63 5.82
C ARG A 17 -4.74 -5.47 4.38
N THR A 18 -5.63 -4.99 3.54
CA THR A 18 -5.31 -4.52 2.19
C THR A 18 -5.44 -3.02 2.17
N TYR A 19 -4.37 -2.35 1.74
CA TYR A 19 -4.35 -0.93 1.48
C TYR A 19 -4.10 -0.70 0.00
N CYS A 20 -4.60 0.42 -0.52
CA CYS A 20 -4.13 0.96 -1.77
C CYS A 20 -3.46 2.32 -1.56
N TYR A 21 -2.60 2.70 -2.50
CA TYR A 21 -1.93 3.98 -2.55
C TYR A 21 -2.09 4.54 -3.96
N MET A 22 -2.98 5.52 -4.12
CA MET A 22 -3.18 6.24 -5.38
C MET A 22 -2.16 7.37 -5.48
N LEU A 23 -1.49 7.49 -6.63
CA LEU A 23 -0.48 8.53 -6.86
C LEU A 23 -0.43 8.96 -8.33
N PRO A 24 -0.08 10.23 -8.61
CA PRO A 24 0.25 10.66 -9.97
C PRO A 24 1.43 9.88 -10.54
N THR A 25 1.37 9.50 -11.82
CA THR A 25 2.39 8.63 -12.42
C THR A 25 3.73 9.30 -12.63
N PHE A 26 3.80 10.64 -12.66
CA PHE A 26 5.08 11.36 -12.70
C PHE A 26 5.96 11.09 -11.46
N ALA A 27 5.40 10.50 -10.40
CA ALA A 27 6.19 9.92 -9.30
C ALA A 27 7.12 8.78 -9.76
N PHE A 28 6.91 8.20 -10.94
CA PHE A 28 7.77 7.20 -11.56
C PHE A 28 8.60 7.74 -12.73
N ALA A 29 8.43 9.01 -13.11
CA ALA A 29 9.23 9.63 -14.15
C ALA A 29 10.71 9.69 -13.76
N HIS A 30 11.59 9.09 -14.55
CA HIS A 30 13.03 9.09 -14.30
C HIS A 30 13.59 10.51 -14.43
N LYS A 31 14.31 10.98 -13.40
CA LYS A 31 14.70 12.39 -13.24
C LYS A 31 15.49 12.99 -14.41
N ASP A 32 16.27 12.18 -15.13
CA ASP A 32 17.12 12.62 -16.25
C ASP A 32 16.55 12.32 -17.63
N ARG A 33 15.49 11.51 -17.73
CA ARG A 33 15.04 10.94 -19.02
C ARG A 33 13.64 11.37 -19.41
N ASP A 34 12.80 11.65 -18.42
CA ASP A 34 11.37 11.86 -18.59
C ASP A 34 10.96 13.26 -18.14
N ALA A 35 9.84 13.76 -18.68
CA ALA A 35 9.19 14.96 -18.16
C ALA A 35 8.83 14.79 -16.68
N GLN A 36 9.07 15.83 -15.87
CA GLN A 36 8.83 15.80 -14.42
C GLN A 36 7.53 16.50 -14.03
N ASP A 37 6.65 16.73 -15.01
CA ASP A 37 5.38 17.43 -14.84
C ASP A 37 4.20 16.53 -15.24
N GLU A 38 3.01 17.13 -15.22
CA GLU A 38 1.71 16.52 -15.46
C GLU A 38 1.54 15.94 -16.89
N SER A 39 2.46 16.26 -17.82
CA SER A 39 2.47 15.68 -19.18
C SER A 39 3.06 14.27 -19.25
N TYR A 40 3.73 13.80 -18.20
CA TYR A 40 4.29 12.45 -18.14
C TYR A 40 3.21 11.38 -18.30
N ARG A 41 3.55 10.30 -19.01
CA ARG A 41 2.72 9.10 -19.12
C ARG A 41 3.55 7.85 -18.82
N LEU A 42 3.03 6.98 -17.98
CA LEU A 42 3.73 5.80 -17.49
C LEU A 42 3.89 4.77 -18.61
N SER A 43 5.14 4.51 -18.98
CA SER A 43 5.43 3.46 -19.95
C SER A 43 5.25 2.06 -19.34
N ALA A 44 4.83 1.09 -20.16
CA ALA A 44 4.72 -0.31 -19.74
C ALA A 44 6.05 -0.86 -19.20
N GLU A 45 7.20 -0.44 -19.75
CA GLU A 45 8.53 -0.82 -19.26
C GLU A 45 8.76 -0.32 -17.83
N THR A 46 8.40 0.94 -17.55
CA THR A 46 8.54 1.52 -16.22
C THR A 46 7.59 0.85 -15.24
N LEU A 47 6.32 0.59 -15.62
CA LEU A 47 5.37 -0.14 -14.79
C LEU A 47 5.85 -1.57 -14.46
N GLN A 48 6.43 -2.28 -15.43
CA GLN A 48 7.04 -3.59 -15.19
C GLN A 48 8.20 -3.51 -14.20
N ARG A 49 9.03 -2.47 -14.30
CA ARG A 49 10.13 -2.23 -13.36
C ARG A 49 9.62 -1.90 -11.95
N VAL A 50 8.58 -1.07 -11.83
CA VAL A 50 7.87 -0.79 -10.57
C VAL A 50 7.37 -2.10 -9.97
N ASN A 51 6.65 -2.92 -10.75
CA ASN A 51 6.08 -4.17 -10.26
C ASN A 51 7.14 -5.20 -9.84
N ARG A 52 8.27 -5.27 -10.56
CA ARG A 52 9.41 -6.12 -10.15
C ARG A 52 9.96 -5.70 -8.79
N LEU A 53 10.11 -4.40 -8.57
CA LEU A 53 10.62 -3.84 -7.31
C LEU A 53 9.62 -4.03 -6.17
N LEU A 54 8.33 -3.80 -6.40
CA LEU A 54 7.28 -4.01 -5.41
C LEU A 54 7.16 -5.48 -5.00
N ALA A 55 7.35 -6.41 -5.94
CA ALA A 55 7.32 -7.84 -5.66
C ALA A 55 8.41 -8.28 -4.66
N CYS A 56 9.54 -7.59 -4.58
CA CYS A 56 10.60 -7.86 -3.60
C CYS A 56 10.16 -7.64 -2.15
N TYR A 57 9.08 -6.88 -1.90
CA TYR A 57 8.51 -6.73 -0.56
C TYR A 57 7.76 -7.96 -0.08
N LYS A 58 7.34 -8.86 -0.98
CA LYS A 58 6.59 -10.08 -0.62
C LYS A 58 7.44 -10.97 0.29
N GLY A 59 6.79 -11.64 1.24
CA GLY A 59 7.43 -12.49 2.23
C GLY A 59 7.62 -11.81 3.58
N THR A 60 8.45 -12.45 4.43
CA THR A 60 8.74 -11.95 5.77
C THR A 60 10.10 -11.27 5.78
N HIS A 61 10.11 -9.95 5.98
CA HIS A 61 11.34 -9.16 6.05
C HIS A 61 11.42 -8.37 7.35
N ASN A 62 12.60 -7.82 7.63
CA ASN A 62 12.82 -6.92 8.75
C ASN A 62 12.59 -5.47 8.32
N PHE A 63 11.44 -4.91 8.68
CA PHE A 63 11.01 -3.58 8.24
C PHE A 63 11.45 -2.46 9.19
N HIS A 64 12.52 -2.63 9.98
CA HIS A 64 12.95 -1.62 10.96
C HIS A 64 13.28 -0.25 10.33
N ASN A 65 13.85 -0.23 9.12
CA ASN A 65 14.11 1.01 8.36
C ASN A 65 12.82 1.66 7.80
N PHE A 66 11.74 0.88 7.69
CA PHE A 66 10.44 1.32 7.18
C PHE A 66 9.52 1.86 8.27
N THR A 67 10.01 2.08 9.48
CA THR A 67 9.23 2.70 10.55
C THR A 67 10.10 3.64 11.38
N SER A 68 9.56 4.15 12.47
CA SER A 68 10.27 4.96 13.46
C SER A 68 10.40 4.17 14.76
N GLN A 69 11.44 4.45 15.56
CA GLN A 69 11.62 3.86 16.88
C GLN A 69 11.67 2.31 16.88
N LYS A 70 12.29 1.72 15.84
CA LYS A 70 12.60 0.30 15.77
C LYS A 70 14.08 0.05 15.49
N GLY A 71 14.68 -0.78 16.33
CA GLY A 71 16.03 -1.30 16.18
C GLY A 71 16.09 -2.48 15.19
N PRO A 72 17.25 -2.74 14.58
CA PRO A 72 17.41 -3.80 13.58
C PRO A 72 17.24 -5.21 14.15
N ARG A 73 17.41 -5.41 15.46
CA ARG A 73 17.29 -6.74 16.08
C ARG A 73 15.96 -6.99 16.78
N GLU A 74 15.02 -6.05 16.70
CA GLU A 74 13.71 -6.22 17.32
C GLU A 74 12.85 -7.22 16.53
N PRO A 75 12.43 -8.36 17.12
CA PRO A 75 11.57 -9.32 16.42
C PRO A 75 10.25 -8.68 15.97
N SER A 76 9.77 -7.70 16.74
CA SER A 76 8.58 -6.91 16.45
C SER A 76 8.72 -5.96 15.25
N ALA A 77 9.88 -5.89 14.57
CA ALA A 77 10.04 -5.20 13.29
C ALA A 77 9.84 -6.13 12.07
N ARG A 78 9.77 -7.46 12.28
CA ARG A 78 9.51 -8.42 11.23
C ARG A 78 8.03 -8.38 10.83
N ARG A 79 7.75 -8.20 9.55
CA ARG A 79 6.38 -8.15 9.02
C ARG A 79 6.27 -9.03 7.79
N TYR A 80 5.07 -9.52 7.56
CA TYR A 80 4.75 -10.39 6.44
C TYR A 80 3.84 -9.65 5.46
N VAL A 81 4.36 -9.43 4.25
CA VAL A 81 3.62 -8.90 3.11
C VAL A 81 3.23 -10.08 2.23
N LEU A 82 1.94 -10.23 1.98
CA LEU A 82 1.41 -11.28 1.12
C LEU A 82 1.62 -10.90 -0.35
N GLU A 83 1.34 -9.65 -0.68
CA GLU A 83 1.35 -9.16 -2.06
C GLU A 83 1.53 -7.64 -2.09
N MET A 84 2.24 -7.15 -3.10
CA MET A 84 2.33 -5.74 -3.43
C MET A 84 2.57 -5.56 -4.93
N PHE A 85 1.75 -4.75 -5.59
CA PHE A 85 1.85 -4.46 -7.04
C PHE A 85 1.23 -3.10 -7.35
N CYS A 86 1.51 -2.58 -8.55
CA CYS A 86 0.92 -1.39 -9.14
C CYS A 86 0.04 -1.80 -10.31
N GLU A 87 -1.18 -1.27 -10.34
CA GLU A 87 -2.14 -1.44 -11.43
C GLU A 87 -1.74 -0.57 -12.64
N GLU A 88 -2.36 -0.86 -13.79
CA GLU A 88 -2.25 -0.04 -14.99
C GLU A 88 -2.72 1.40 -14.72
N PRO A 89 -2.11 2.40 -15.38
CA PRO A 89 -2.47 3.79 -15.17
C PRO A 89 -3.84 4.12 -15.74
N PHE A 90 -4.45 5.19 -15.23
CA PHE A 90 -5.70 5.74 -15.72
C PHE A 90 -5.68 7.27 -15.62
N GLU A 91 -6.43 7.94 -16.49
CA GLU A 91 -6.52 9.40 -16.49
C GLU A 91 -7.76 9.89 -15.74
N ARG A 92 -7.59 10.96 -14.96
CA ARG A 92 -8.65 11.75 -14.32
C ARG A 92 -8.26 13.23 -14.38
N ASP A 93 -9.16 14.07 -14.89
CA ASP A 93 -8.98 15.53 -14.97
C ASP A 93 -7.66 15.97 -15.63
N GLY A 94 -7.22 15.27 -16.68
CA GLY A 94 -5.99 15.55 -17.43
C GLY A 94 -4.70 15.01 -16.79
N LEU A 95 -4.76 14.49 -15.57
CA LEU A 95 -3.66 13.85 -14.88
C LEU A 95 -3.74 12.32 -14.97
N GLU A 96 -2.60 11.68 -15.15
CA GLU A 96 -2.49 10.23 -15.10
C GLU A 96 -2.12 9.77 -13.68
N PHE A 97 -2.87 8.79 -13.18
CA PHE A 97 -2.68 8.18 -11.87
C PHE A 97 -2.46 6.68 -12.01
N ALA A 98 -1.82 6.09 -11.01
CA ALA A 98 -1.78 4.64 -10.82
C ALA A 98 -2.15 4.29 -9.38
N VAL A 99 -2.50 3.03 -9.14
CA VAL A 99 -2.83 2.53 -7.80
C VAL A 99 -1.88 1.41 -7.42
N ILE A 100 -1.12 1.61 -6.34
CA ILE A 100 -0.34 0.53 -5.70
C ILE A 100 -1.24 -0.19 -4.70
N LYS A 101 -1.41 -1.50 -4.82
CA LYS A 101 -2.10 -2.34 -3.82
C LYS A 101 -1.09 -3.10 -2.99
N VAL A 102 -1.33 -3.19 -1.69
CA VAL A 102 -0.52 -3.98 -0.76
C VAL A 102 -1.41 -4.74 0.23
N LYS A 103 -1.21 -6.06 0.32
CA LYS A 103 -1.84 -6.92 1.33
C LYS A 103 -0.77 -7.42 2.29
N GLY A 104 -0.98 -7.24 3.59
CA GLY A 104 -0.06 -7.67 4.64
C GLY A 104 -0.79 -8.13 5.89
N GLN A 105 -0.16 -8.97 6.69
CA GLN A 105 -0.74 -9.43 7.96
C GLN A 105 -0.94 -8.25 8.94
N SER A 106 0.08 -7.41 9.06
CA SER A 106 0.06 -6.19 9.85
C SER A 106 1.06 -5.18 9.30
N PHE A 107 0.86 -3.91 9.62
CA PHE A 107 1.75 -2.83 9.21
C PHE A 107 2.15 -2.00 10.43
N MET A 108 3.41 -1.58 10.47
CA MET A 108 3.91 -0.61 11.44
C MET A 108 3.58 0.82 11.00
N THR A 109 3.69 1.77 11.92
CA THR A 109 3.58 3.20 11.63
C THR A 109 4.51 3.58 10.48
N HIS A 110 3.96 4.24 9.46
CA HIS A 110 4.65 4.70 8.25
C HIS A 110 5.16 3.61 7.30
N GLN A 111 4.97 2.32 7.59
CA GLN A 111 5.56 1.22 6.80
C GLN A 111 5.21 1.30 5.31
N ILE A 112 3.92 1.38 4.97
CA ILE A 112 3.47 1.42 3.58
C ILE A 112 4.01 2.67 2.86
N ARG A 113 3.92 3.84 3.52
CA ARG A 113 4.41 5.11 2.96
C ARG A 113 5.91 5.10 2.71
N LYS A 114 6.70 4.43 3.56
CA LYS A 114 8.14 4.25 3.35
C LYS A 114 8.44 3.21 2.27
N MET A 115 7.64 2.14 2.17
CA MET A 115 7.78 1.15 1.09
C MET A 115 7.55 1.80 -0.28
N VAL A 116 6.48 2.58 -0.40
CA VAL A 116 6.17 3.38 -1.61
C VAL A 116 7.25 4.42 -1.87
N GLY A 117 7.65 5.18 -0.84
CA GLY A 117 8.67 6.23 -0.97
C GLY A 117 10.03 5.71 -1.43
N LEU A 118 10.47 4.54 -0.94
CA LEU A 118 11.70 3.91 -1.43
C LEU A 118 11.57 3.45 -2.89
N ALA A 119 10.43 2.88 -3.26
CA ALA A 119 10.19 2.45 -4.62
C ALA A 119 10.23 3.63 -5.59
N VAL A 120 9.56 4.73 -5.25
CA VAL A 120 9.61 6.00 -5.99
C VAL A 120 11.04 6.51 -6.13
N ALA A 121 11.81 6.57 -5.04
CA ALA A 121 13.19 7.05 -5.07
C ALA A 121 14.09 6.22 -6.01
N ILE A 122 13.89 4.90 -6.04
CA ILE A 122 14.64 4.00 -6.92
C ILE A 122 14.24 4.19 -8.38
N ILE A 123 12.93 4.24 -8.66
CA ILE A 123 12.42 4.33 -10.03
C ILE A 123 12.76 5.68 -10.66
N LYS A 124 12.65 6.78 -9.90
CA LYS A 124 13.05 8.12 -10.34
C LYS A 124 14.58 8.28 -10.52
N GLY A 125 15.38 7.34 -10.02
CA GLY A 125 16.84 7.37 -10.15
C GLY A 125 17.59 8.13 -9.04
N TYR A 126 16.96 8.38 -7.89
CA TYR A 126 17.62 8.97 -6.72
C TYR A 126 18.39 7.95 -5.88
N ALA A 127 18.07 6.66 -6.02
CA ALA A 127 18.77 5.58 -5.33
C ALA A 127 18.94 4.36 -6.25
N PRO A 128 20.03 3.58 -6.10
CA PRO A 128 20.20 2.33 -6.85
C PRO A 128 19.26 1.24 -6.31
N GLU A 129 18.83 0.30 -7.15
CA GLU A 129 17.93 -0.80 -6.75
C GLU A 129 18.48 -1.63 -5.56
N SER A 130 19.81 -1.73 -5.45
CA SER A 130 20.51 -2.41 -4.34
C SER A 130 20.22 -1.81 -2.96
N VAL A 131 19.67 -0.59 -2.87
CA VAL A 131 19.25 -0.02 -1.58
C VAL A 131 18.10 -0.80 -0.96
N LEU A 132 17.23 -1.43 -1.76
CA LEU A 132 16.11 -2.19 -1.25
C LEU A 132 16.59 -3.39 -0.44
N GLU A 133 17.48 -4.20 -1.01
CA GLU A 133 18.04 -5.36 -0.30
C GLU A 133 18.84 -4.96 0.94
N ARG A 134 19.65 -3.89 0.83
CA ARG A 134 20.39 -3.33 1.98
C ARG A 134 19.47 -2.86 3.11
N SER A 135 18.27 -2.39 2.79
CA SER A 135 17.31 -1.88 3.79
C SER A 135 16.81 -2.95 4.76
N TRP A 136 16.96 -4.24 4.43
CA TRP A 136 16.64 -5.38 5.29
C TRP A 136 17.72 -5.70 6.33
N GLY A 137 18.96 -5.28 6.06
CA GLY A 137 20.11 -5.53 6.93
C GLY A 137 20.10 -4.70 8.21
N GLU A 138 21.12 -4.85 9.04
CA GLU A 138 21.23 -4.10 10.30
C GLU A 138 21.55 -2.62 10.11
N GLY A 139 22.13 -2.26 8.95
CA GLY A 139 22.47 -0.89 8.59
C GLY A 139 21.24 0.01 8.53
N LYS A 140 21.40 1.27 8.97
CA LYS A 140 20.35 2.29 8.83
C LYS A 140 20.31 2.81 7.41
N VAL A 141 19.10 2.85 6.87
CA VAL A 141 18.78 3.48 5.58
C VAL A 141 17.73 4.54 5.85
N ASP A 142 18.02 5.78 5.46
CA ASP A 142 17.03 6.85 5.53
C ASP A 142 16.03 6.70 4.38
N VAL A 143 14.93 6.01 4.68
CA VAL A 143 13.90 5.69 3.70
C VAL A 143 12.94 6.86 3.54
N PRO A 144 12.77 7.42 2.32
CA PRO A 144 11.80 8.48 2.05
C PRO A 144 10.39 8.05 2.45
N LYS A 145 9.64 8.97 3.05
CA LYS A 145 8.24 8.72 3.47
C LYS A 145 7.31 9.47 2.52
N ALA A 146 6.61 8.74 1.66
CA ALA A 146 5.60 9.31 0.76
C ALA A 146 4.51 10.06 1.55
N PRO A 147 3.76 10.99 0.94
CA PRO A 147 2.60 11.65 1.56
C PRO A 147 1.55 10.69 2.13
N GLY A 148 0.63 11.23 2.93
CA GLY A 148 -0.49 10.46 3.48
C GLY A 148 -1.71 10.42 2.57
N LEU A 149 -1.83 11.40 1.66
CA LEU A 149 -3.03 11.68 0.87
C LEU A 149 -3.52 10.46 0.07
N GLY A 150 -2.62 9.80 -0.64
CA GLY A 150 -2.96 8.66 -1.49
C GLY A 150 -3.29 7.35 -0.77
N LEU A 151 -3.02 7.25 0.54
CA LEU A 151 -3.10 5.98 1.28
C LEU A 151 -4.52 5.70 1.78
N VAL A 152 -5.13 4.60 1.31
CA VAL A 152 -6.49 4.20 1.65
C VAL A 152 -6.49 2.77 2.21
N LEU A 153 -7.16 2.56 3.34
CA LEU A 153 -7.46 1.20 3.84
C LEU A 153 -8.64 0.64 3.04
N GLU A 154 -8.39 -0.31 2.14
CA GLU A 154 -9.44 -0.92 1.32
C GLU A 154 -10.20 -2.01 2.06
N ARG A 155 -9.48 -2.90 2.77
CA ARG A 155 -10.12 -4.06 3.39
C ARG A 155 -9.44 -4.51 4.68
N VAL A 156 -10.26 -4.85 5.66
CA VAL A 156 -9.87 -5.58 6.87
C VAL A 156 -10.32 -7.02 6.71
N HIS A 157 -9.37 -7.94 6.83
CA HIS A 157 -9.60 -9.36 6.58
C HIS A 157 -9.88 -10.11 7.88
N PHE A 158 -10.91 -10.96 7.85
CA PHE A 158 -11.36 -11.82 8.95
C PHE A 158 -11.45 -13.30 8.51
N GLU A 159 -10.73 -13.68 7.46
CA GLU A 159 -10.80 -15.02 6.90
C GLU A 159 -10.42 -16.10 7.92
N LYS A 160 -9.42 -15.85 8.79
CA LYS A 160 -9.06 -16.80 9.86
C LYS A 160 -10.13 -16.90 10.94
N TYR A 161 -10.85 -15.82 11.23
CA TYR A 161 -11.99 -15.84 12.15
C TYR A 161 -13.13 -16.68 11.54
N ASN A 162 -13.43 -16.47 10.26
CA ASN A 162 -14.47 -17.21 9.54
C ASN A 162 -14.16 -18.70 9.44
N GLN A 163 -12.91 -19.08 9.19
CA GLN A 163 -12.50 -20.49 9.20
C GLN A 163 -12.71 -21.17 10.55
N ARG A 164 -12.55 -20.42 11.66
CA ARG A 164 -12.67 -20.97 13.02
C ARG A 164 -14.11 -21.02 13.54
N PHE A 165 -14.91 -20.00 13.24
CA PHE A 165 -16.24 -19.84 13.84
C PHE A 165 -17.38 -19.84 12.82
N GLY A 166 -17.12 -19.57 11.55
CA GLY A 166 -18.17 -19.48 10.52
C GLY A 166 -18.82 -20.81 10.12
N GLY A 167 -18.27 -21.94 10.59
CA GLY A 167 -18.79 -23.29 10.33
C GLY A 167 -19.21 -24.05 11.58
N ASP A 168 -19.32 -23.38 12.74
CA ASP A 168 -19.62 -24.05 14.01
C ASP A 168 -21.12 -24.27 14.28
N GLY A 169 -21.98 -23.89 13.32
CA GLY A 169 -23.44 -24.00 13.42
C GLY A 169 -24.11 -22.97 14.34
N LEU A 170 -23.33 -22.08 14.97
CA LEU A 170 -23.80 -21.07 15.93
C LEU A 170 -23.52 -19.64 15.45
N HIS A 171 -22.44 -19.42 14.71
CA HIS A 171 -22.01 -18.09 14.29
C HIS A 171 -21.97 -17.94 12.76
N GLU A 172 -22.45 -16.79 12.29
CA GLU A 172 -22.34 -16.41 10.89
C GLU A 172 -20.90 -15.93 10.57
N PRO A 173 -20.37 -16.26 9.38
CA PRO A 173 -19.13 -15.67 8.88
C PRO A 173 -19.22 -14.13 8.84
N LEU A 174 -18.11 -13.48 9.19
CA LEU A 174 -17.94 -12.05 9.04
C LEU A 174 -17.36 -11.75 7.65
N ASP A 175 -18.24 -11.58 6.67
CA ASP A 175 -17.93 -11.07 5.32
C ASP A 175 -18.67 -9.74 5.07
N TRP A 176 -18.36 -9.07 3.98
CA TRP A 176 -19.05 -7.83 3.56
C TRP A 176 -19.44 -7.89 2.07
N ALA A 177 -19.71 -9.10 1.56
CA ALA A 177 -19.91 -9.31 0.13
C ALA A 177 -21.10 -8.51 -0.42
N GLN A 178 -22.15 -8.34 0.40
CA GLN A 178 -23.34 -7.56 0.03
C GLN A 178 -23.07 -6.05 -0.01
N GLU A 179 -22.03 -5.59 0.69
CA GLU A 179 -21.63 -4.19 0.78
C GLU A 179 -20.56 -3.79 -0.24
N GLU A 180 -19.95 -4.73 -0.97
CA GLU A 180 -18.86 -4.46 -1.92
C GLU A 180 -19.23 -3.37 -2.94
N ALA A 181 -20.46 -3.38 -3.46
CA ALA A 181 -20.94 -2.34 -4.38
C ALA A 181 -20.97 -0.95 -3.74
N LYS A 182 -21.37 -0.85 -2.46
CA LYS A 182 -21.39 0.42 -1.72
C LYS A 182 -19.98 0.90 -1.37
N VAL A 183 -19.07 -0.03 -1.04
CA VAL A 183 -17.66 0.26 -0.80
C VAL A 183 -17.00 0.80 -2.07
N ALA A 184 -17.24 0.16 -3.20
CA ALA A 184 -16.74 0.60 -4.50
C ALA A 184 -17.28 1.99 -4.87
N ALA A 185 -18.61 2.20 -4.77
CA ALA A 185 -19.24 3.49 -5.04
C ALA A 185 -18.65 4.59 -4.15
N PHE A 186 -18.55 4.36 -2.83
CA PHE A 186 -17.98 5.36 -1.91
C PHE A 186 -16.52 5.71 -2.24
N LYS A 187 -15.73 4.72 -2.68
CA LYS A 187 -14.34 4.95 -3.10
C LYS A 187 -14.27 5.86 -4.34
N GLU A 188 -15.07 5.58 -5.35
CA GLU A 188 -15.11 6.36 -6.60
C GLU A 188 -15.77 7.73 -6.45
N GLU A 189 -16.77 7.87 -5.58
CA GLU A 189 -17.57 9.09 -5.44
C GLU A 189 -16.99 10.08 -4.42
N HIS A 190 -16.25 9.60 -3.41
CA HIS A 190 -15.78 10.44 -2.30
C HIS A 190 -14.28 10.38 -2.06
N ILE A 191 -13.67 9.20 -2.11
CA ILE A 191 -12.25 9.04 -1.76
C ILE A 191 -11.35 9.50 -2.91
N TYR A 192 -11.47 8.87 -4.08
CA TYR A 192 -10.63 9.18 -5.23
C TYR A 192 -10.79 10.63 -5.71
N PRO A 193 -12.00 11.22 -5.81
CA PRO A 193 -12.15 12.62 -6.20
C PRO A 193 -11.45 13.58 -5.24
N THR A 194 -11.43 13.27 -3.94
CA THR A 194 -10.71 14.09 -2.95
C THR A 194 -9.20 14.01 -3.15
N ILE A 195 -8.67 12.80 -3.42
CA ILE A 195 -7.24 12.61 -3.71
C ILE A 195 -6.86 13.36 -4.99
N VAL A 196 -7.59 13.15 -6.08
CA VAL A 196 -7.35 13.78 -7.39
C VAL A 196 -7.39 15.29 -7.27
N SER A 197 -8.49 15.86 -6.75
CA SER A 197 -8.65 17.31 -6.64
C SER A 197 -7.59 17.96 -5.74
N THR A 198 -7.18 17.28 -4.66
CA THR A 198 -6.11 17.76 -3.78
C THR A 198 -4.76 17.74 -4.50
N GLU A 199 -4.42 16.69 -5.24
CA GLU A 199 -3.19 16.64 -6.02
C GLU A 199 -3.17 17.73 -7.11
N CYS A 200 -4.28 17.93 -7.85
CA CYS A 200 -4.38 18.99 -8.87
C CYS A 200 -4.17 20.39 -8.28
N ARG A 201 -4.70 20.64 -7.06
CA ARG A 201 -4.67 21.98 -6.43
C ARG A 201 -3.37 22.24 -5.67
N GLU A 202 -2.91 21.26 -4.92
CA GLU A 202 -1.87 21.44 -3.90
C GLU A 202 -0.53 20.78 -4.27
N ARG A 203 -0.51 19.93 -5.31
CA ARG A 203 0.71 19.25 -5.80
C ARG A 203 1.46 18.56 -4.66
N SER A 204 0.77 17.66 -3.96
CA SER A 204 1.27 17.03 -2.74
C SER A 204 2.36 15.98 -2.99
N MET A 205 2.43 15.42 -4.20
CA MET A 205 3.44 14.42 -4.63
C MET A 205 4.70 15.07 -5.22
#